data_AF-A0A371Q0Z8-F1
#
_entry.id   AF-A0A371Q0Z8-F1
#
_cell.length_a   1.000
_cell.length_b   1.000
_cell.length_c   1.000
_cell.angle_alpha   90.00
_cell.angle_beta   90.00
_cell.angle_gamma   90.00
#
_symmetry.space_group_name_H-M   'P 1'
#
loop_
_entity.id
_entity.type
_entity.pdbx_description
1 polymer ?
#
loop_
_entity_poly.entity_id
_entity_poly.type
_entity_poly.pdbx_seq_one_letter_code
_entity_poly.pdbx_strand_id
1 'polypeptide(L)' 'MQAAPLRATPALPIPSVTGALRAVEAVLMRGGQRTARRNAWTSVLEDRRRAKDRYEAEYVLEAAATQRPHAT' A
#
# COMPACT_ATOMS: atom_id res chain seq x y z
N MET A 1 -38.64 26.28 -50.23
CA MET A 1 -37.94 26.56 -48.95
C MET A 1 -37.22 25.29 -48.53
N GLN A 2 -35.89 25.26 -48.64
CA GLN A 2 -35.10 24.08 -48.31
C GLN A 2 -34.51 24.29 -46.91
N ALA A 3 -34.90 23.44 -45.96
CA ALA A 3 -34.46 23.57 -44.57
C ALA A 3 -33.02 23.07 -44.42
N ALA A 4 -32.16 23.86 -43.76
CA ALA A 4 -30.79 23.48 -43.47
C ALA A 4 -30.75 22.29 -42.49
N PRO A 5 -29.88 21.28 -42.71
CA PRO A 5 -29.77 20.16 -41.79
C PRO A 5 -29.16 20.62 -40.48
N LEU A 6 -29.91 20.48 -39.39
CA LEU A 6 -29.42 20.71 -38.05
C LEU A 6 -28.41 19.60 -37.71
N ARG A 7 -27.15 19.98 -37.45
CA ARG A 7 -26.16 19.04 -36.92
C ARG A 7 -26.57 18.65 -35.51
N ALA A 8 -26.89 17.37 -35.30
CA ALA A 8 -27.09 16.82 -33.98
C ALA A 8 -25.79 16.95 -33.19
N THR A 9 -25.85 17.63 -32.04
CA THR A 9 -24.78 17.59 -31.05
C THR A 9 -24.64 16.15 -30.54
N PRO A 10 -23.42 15.60 -30.41
CA PRO A 10 -23.25 14.27 -29.87
C PRO A 10 -23.79 14.25 -28.44
N ALA A 11 -24.82 13.43 -28.21
CA ALA A 11 -25.38 13.24 -26.88
C ALA A 11 -24.30 12.65 -25.97
N LEU A 12 -24.03 13.31 -24.84
CA LEU A 12 -23.18 12.71 -23.80
C LEU A 12 -23.81 11.39 -23.37
N PRO A 13 -23.01 10.31 -23.21
CA PRO A 13 -23.52 9.03 -22.78
C PRO A 13 -24.25 9.17 -21.44
N ILE A 14 -25.43 8.56 -21.35
CA ILE A 14 -26.23 8.55 -20.13
C ILE A 14 -25.38 7.92 -19.01
N PRO A 15 -25.21 8.59 -17.86
CA PRO A 15 -24.42 8.05 -16.77
C PRO A 15 -25.00 6.70 -16.32
N SER A 16 -24.17 5.66 -16.32
CA SER A 16 -24.56 4.33 -15.85
C SER A 16 -24.22 4.16 -14.38
N VAL A 17 -25.01 3.33 -13.67
CA VAL A 17 -24.75 2.96 -12.27
C VAL A 17 -23.34 2.38 -12.12
N THR A 18 -22.91 1.52 -13.04
CA THR A 18 -21.55 0.94 -13.05
C THR A 18 -20.47 2.01 -13.18
N GLY A 19 -20.68 3.02 -14.03
CA GLY A 19 -19.75 4.14 -14.18
C GLY A 19 -19.64 4.97 -12.90
N ALA A 20 -20.78 5.25 -12.25
CA ALA A 20 -20.81 5.97 -10.99
C ALA A 20 -20.09 5.19 -9.87
N LEU A 21 -20.33 3.88 -9.76
CA LEU A 21 -19.68 3.04 -8.76
C LEU A 21 -18.16 2.96 -8.98
N ARG A 22 -17.70 2.81 -10.22
CA ARG A 22 -16.25 2.84 -10.54
C ARG A 22 -15.61 4.19 -10.20
N ALA A 23 -16.32 5.30 -10.42
CA ALA A 23 -15.83 6.63 -10.06
C ALA A 23 -15.69 6.79 -8.55
N VAL A 24 -16.69 6.32 -7.78
CA VAL A 24 -16.64 6.30 -6.32
C VAL A 24 -15.49 5.42 -5.82
N GLU A 25 -15.34 4.21 -6.37
CA GLU A 25 -14.21 3.33 -6.06
C GLU A 25 -12.87 4.01 -6.34
N ALA A 26 -12.72 4.64 -7.50
CA ALA A 26 -11.49 5.35 -7.85
C ALA A 26 -11.18 6.48 -6.86
N VAL A 27 -12.18 7.26 -6.44
CA VAL A 27 -12.02 8.33 -5.43
C VAL A 27 -11.63 7.76 -4.07
N LEU A 28 -12.34 6.73 -3.60
CA LEU A 28 -12.08 6.10 -2.29
C LEU A 28 -10.70 5.42 -2.25
N MET A 29 -10.34 4.70 -3.31
CA MET A 29 -9.11 3.90 -3.36
C MET A 29 -7.87 4.72 -3.70
N ARG A 30 -8.01 5.94 -4.26
CA ARG A 30 -6.85 6.80 -4.64
C ARG A 30 -5.93 7.10 -3.45
N GLY A 31 -6.51 7.36 -2.28
CA GLY A 31 -5.75 7.61 -1.06
C GLY A 31 -5.16 6.34 -0.45
N GLY A 32 -5.94 5.24 -0.47
CA GLY A 32 -5.58 3.97 0.15
C GLY A 32 -4.31 3.34 -0.43
N GLN A 33 -4.12 3.40 -1.75
CA GLN A 33 -2.95 2.80 -2.42
C GLN A 33 -1.61 3.44 -2.01
N ARG A 34 -1.58 4.77 -1.89
CA ARG A 34 -0.37 5.49 -1.46
C ARG A 34 -0.02 5.17 -0.01
N THR A 35 -1.03 5.13 0.86
CA THR A 35 -0.87 4.76 2.27
C THR A 35 -0.43 3.30 2.40
N ALA A 36 -1.02 2.38 1.66
CA ALA A 36 -0.62 0.97 1.64
C ALA A 36 0.86 0.79 1.24
N ARG A 37 1.32 1.49 0.19
CA ARG A 37 2.74 1.47 -0.20
C ARG A 37 3.68 1.99 0.88
N ARG A 38 3.31 3.08 1.56
CA ARG A 38 4.10 3.63 2.67
C ARG A 38 4.14 2.66 3.84
N ASN A 39 2.99 2.12 4.24
CA ASN A 39 2.88 1.17 5.34
C ASN A 39 3.71 -0.10 5.06
N ALA A 40 3.62 -0.63 3.83
CA ALA A 40 4.40 -1.80 3.42
C ALA A 40 5.91 -1.52 3.50
N TRP A 41 6.36 -0.36 3.00
CA TRP A 41 7.77 0.03 3.08
C TRP A 41 8.24 0.19 4.53
N THR A 42 7.46 0.86 5.38
CA THR A 42 7.76 1.02 6.80
C THR A 42 7.86 -0.33 7.51
N SER A 43 6.94 -1.26 7.22
CA SER A 43 6.98 -2.61 7.79
C SER A 43 8.26 -3.35 7.41
N VAL A 44 8.68 -3.27 6.15
CA VAL A 44 9.92 -3.93 5.68
C VAL A 44 11.16 -3.34 6.36
N LEU A 45 11.23 -2.02 6.52
CA LEU A 45 12.34 -1.38 7.23
C LEU A 45 12.40 -1.81 8.70
N GLU A 46 11.25 -1.83 9.35
CA GLU A 46 11.13 -2.25 10.74
C GLU A 46 11.49 -3.73 10.93
N ASP A 47 11.06 -4.63 10.04
CA ASP A 47 11.41 -6.05 10.12
C ASP A 47 12.92 -6.28 9.91
N ARG A 48 13.56 -5.51 9.03
CA ARG A 48 15.02 -5.56 8.88
C ARG A 48 15.73 -5.10 10.15
N ARG A 49 15.25 -4.04 10.79
CA ARG A 49 15.78 -3.58 12.08
C ARG A 49 15.61 -4.68 13.14
N ARG A 50 14.41 -5.25 13.29
CA ARG A 50 14.15 -6.34 14.24
C ARG A 50 15.01 -7.57 13.97
N ALA A 51 15.31 -7.88 12.71
CA ALA A 51 16.20 -8.98 12.36
C ALA A 51 17.64 -8.72 12.85
N LYS A 52 18.15 -7.49 12.67
CA LYS A 52 19.45 -7.07 13.19
C LYS A 52 19.48 -7.10 14.72
N ASP A 53 18.46 -6.54 15.36
CA ASP A 53 18.35 -6.51 16.82
C ASP A 53 18.33 -7.94 17.41
N ARG A 54 17.65 -8.90 16.76
CA ARG A 54 17.67 -10.31 17.16
C ARG A 54 19.05 -10.94 17.05
N TYR A 55 19.77 -10.70 15.95
CA TYR A 55 21.13 -11.21 15.76
C TYR A 55 22.11 -10.65 16.81
N GLU A 56 22.03 -9.34 17.08
CA GLU A 56 22.86 -8.70 18.11
C GLU A 56 22.55 -9.23 19.51
N ALA A 57 21.26 -9.43 19.82
CA ALA A 57 20.85 -10.03 21.09
C ALA A 57 21.37 -11.48 21.23
N GLU A 58 21.25 -12.29 20.18
CA GLU A 58 21.76 -13.66 20.15
C GLU A 58 23.27 -13.70 20.42
N TYR A 59 24.05 -12.85 19.73
CA TYR A 59 25.49 -12.74 19.94
C TYR A 59 25.86 -12.38 21.40
N VAL A 60 25.17 -11.41 21.99
CA VAL A 60 25.42 -11.01 23.39
C VAL A 60 25.06 -12.14 24.37
N LEU A 61 23.96 -12.85 24.12
CA LEU A 61 23.53 -13.96 24.96
C LEU A 61 24.49 -15.14 24.87
N GLU A 62 24.98 -15.47 23.68
CA GLU A 62 25.98 -16.52 23.45
C GLU A 62 27.31 -16.18 24.14
N ALA A 63 27.78 -14.94 24.01
CA ALA A 63 28.97 -14.46 24.70
C ALA A 63 28.81 -14.56 26.23
N ALA A 64 27.66 -14.14 26.77
CA ALA A 64 27.36 -14.23 28.20
C ALA A 64 27.17 -15.67 28.71
N ALA A 65 26.72 -16.59 27.85
CA ALA A 65 26.66 -18.01 28.18
C ALA A 65 28.07 -18.63 28.25
N THR A 66 28.94 -18.28 27.31
CA THR A 66 30.32 -18.80 27.22
C THR A 66 31.21 -18.24 28.33
N GLN A 67 30.97 -17.00 28.77
CA GLN A 67 31.74 -16.36 29.84
C GLN A 67 31.37 -16.84 31.25
N ARG A 68 30.18 -17.45 31.45
CA ARG A 68 29.81 -18.00 32.75
C ARG A 68 30.68 -19.23 33.04
N PRO A 69 31.46 -19.27 34.14
CA PRO A 69 32.20 -20.46 34.50
C PRO A 69 31.20 -21.61 34.71
N HIS A 70 31.42 -22.73 34.03
CA HIS A 70 30.67 -23.96 34.26
C HIS A 70 30.85 -24.35 35.74
N ALA A 71 29.81 -24.17 36.55
CA ALA A 71 29.74 -24.77 37.87
C ALA A 71 29.53 -26.28 37.68
N THR A 72 30.63 -27.03 37.72
CA THR A 72 30.66 -28.47 38.06
C THR A 72 30.22 -28.66 39.51
#